data_AF-V9GZC3-F1
#
_entry.id   AF-V9GZC3-F1
#
_cell.length_a   1.000
_cell.length_b   1.000
_cell.length_c   1.000
_cell.angle_alpha   90.00
_cell.angle_beta   90.00
_cell.angle_gamma   90.00
#
_symmetry.space_group_name_H-M   'P 1'
#
loop_
_entity.id
_entity.type
_entity.pdbx_description
1 polymer ?
#
loop_
_entity_poly.entity_id
_entity_poly.type
_entity_poly.pdbx_seq_one_letter_code
_entity_poly.pdbx_strand_id
1 'polypeptide(L)'
;LFIGVRVFAGIASDRIRTLPEKSKLRLFNTISLQVPAFFLMLVVLLPREHPYLHVICITFYQASFGFNCGGFYKGAALISRQFSHFVIGYIQLFKSSATLLEPVLFSLLVLPGSEDSELSWTSYFLIHALTLTVANTVYVLLARSEPADFVLNAELELSKPQLPCETSIN
;
A
#
# COMPACT_ATOMS: atom_id res chain seq x y z
N LEU A 1 8.74 -13.71 -10.59
CA LEU A 1 8.63 -12.24 -10.80
C LEU A 1 8.23 -11.50 -9.52
N PHE A 2 7.04 -11.76 -8.97
CA PHE A 2 6.47 -10.97 -7.86
C PHE A 2 7.33 -10.89 -6.59
N ILE A 3 7.90 -12.01 -6.14
CA ILE A 3 8.80 -12.04 -4.97
C ILE A 3 10.10 -11.28 -5.28
N GLY A 4 10.63 -11.43 -6.49
CA GLY A 4 11.84 -10.72 -6.93
C GLY A 4 11.69 -9.20 -6.91
N VAL A 5 10.54 -8.68 -7.37
CA VAL A 5 10.24 -7.24 -7.32
C VAL A 5 10.11 -6.74 -5.89
N ARG A 6 9.53 -7.54 -4.99
CA ARG A 6 9.44 -7.20 -3.55
C ARG A 6 10.81 -7.13 -2.89
N VAL A 7 11.66 -8.11 -3.14
CA VAL A 7 13.04 -8.16 -2.61
C VAL A 7 13.86 -7.00 -3.17
N PHE A 8 13.77 -6.75 -4.48
CA PHE A 8 14.42 -5.61 -5.12
C PHE A 8 13.94 -4.28 -4.55
N ALA A 9 12.63 -4.10 -4.36
CA ALA A 9 12.07 -2.88 -3.77
C ALA A 9 12.55 -2.65 -2.34
N GLY A 10 12.66 -3.72 -1.54
CA GLY A 10 13.24 -3.66 -0.19
C GLY A 10 14.70 -3.22 -0.22
N ILE A 11 15.52 -3.89 -1.02
CA ILE A 11 16.95 -3.57 -1.18
C ILE A 11 17.15 -2.14 -1.72
N ALA A 12 16.34 -1.73 -2.71
CA ALA A 12 16.38 -0.39 -3.27
C ALA A 12 16.00 0.68 -2.24
N SER A 13 14.97 0.43 -1.42
CA SER A 13 14.56 1.34 -0.34
C SER A 13 15.62 1.50 0.73
N ASP A 14 16.42 0.47 0.98
CA ASP A 14 17.52 0.50 1.95
C ASP A 14 18.80 1.12 1.39
N ARG A 15 19.06 0.96 0.08
CA ARG A 15 20.27 1.47 -0.58
C ARG A 15 20.20 2.96 -0.92
N ILE A 16 19.00 3.54 -1.05
CA ILE A 16 18.82 4.98 -1.27
C ILE A 16 18.96 5.72 0.07
N ARG A 17 20.20 6.14 0.38
CA ARG A 17 20.57 7.00 1.53
C ARG A 17 20.56 8.51 1.21
N THR A 18 20.39 8.88 -0.05
CA THR A 18 20.61 10.25 -0.53
C THR A 18 19.42 11.20 -0.31
N LEU A 19 18.27 10.70 0.13
CA LEU A 19 17.03 11.49 0.25
C LEU A 19 16.51 11.53 1.70
N PRO A 20 15.84 12.63 2.10
CA PRO A 20 15.11 12.70 3.36
C PRO A 20 14.12 11.55 3.48
N GLU A 21 14.01 10.92 4.66
CA GLU A 21 13.20 9.72 4.86
C GLU A 21 11.74 9.91 4.43
N LYS A 22 11.15 11.07 4.75
CA LYS A 22 9.79 11.48 4.33
C LYS A 22 9.63 11.49 2.80
N SER A 23 10.58 12.09 2.08
CA SER A 23 10.56 12.19 0.62
C SER A 23 10.79 10.83 -0.04
N LYS A 24 11.65 9.99 0.54
CA LYS A 24 11.87 8.61 0.08
C LYS A 24 10.61 7.77 0.19
N LEU A 25 9.92 7.82 1.33
CA LEU A 25 8.66 7.09 1.55
C LEU A 25 7.57 7.54 0.57
N ARG A 26 7.43 8.85 0.36
CA ARG A 26 6.48 9.41 -0.61
C ARG A 26 6.78 8.95 -2.04
N LEU A 27 8.03 9.01 -2.48
CA LEU A 27 8.43 8.55 -3.81
C LEU A 27 8.15 7.06 -4.03
N PHE A 28 8.53 6.21 -3.07
CA PHE A 28 8.26 4.77 -3.16
C PHE A 28 6.75 4.49 -3.21
N ASN A 29 5.95 5.17 -2.38
CA ASN A 29 4.51 5.00 -2.38
C ASN A 29 3.85 5.48 -3.68
N THR A 30 4.29 6.63 -4.20
CA THR A 30 3.80 7.15 -5.48
C THR A 30 4.15 6.23 -6.63
N ILE A 31 5.35 5.66 -6.68
CA ILE A 31 5.68 4.64 -7.67
C ILE A 31 4.79 3.41 -7.50
N SER A 32 4.56 2.96 -6.25
CA SER A 32 3.79 1.75 -5.96
C SER A 32 2.31 1.84 -6.32
N LEU A 33 1.72 3.04 -6.32
CA LEU A 33 0.30 3.25 -6.58
C LEU A 33 0.03 3.88 -7.96
N GLN A 34 0.88 4.79 -8.42
CA GLN A 34 0.69 5.50 -9.68
C GLN A 34 1.10 4.67 -10.90
N VAL A 35 2.16 3.85 -10.79
CA VAL A 35 2.55 2.91 -11.85
C VAL A 35 1.45 1.89 -12.13
N PRO A 36 0.85 1.21 -11.12
CA PRO A 36 -0.28 0.33 -11.39
C PRO A 36 -1.51 1.07 -11.92
N ALA A 37 -1.82 2.29 -11.45
CA ALA A 37 -2.91 3.09 -12.02
C ALA A 37 -2.69 3.40 -13.51
N PHE A 38 -1.46 3.71 -13.91
CA PHE A 38 -1.09 3.91 -15.32
C PHE A 38 -1.27 2.64 -16.16
N PHE A 39 -0.85 1.48 -15.65
CA PHE A 39 -1.06 0.21 -16.36
C PHE A 39 -2.53 -0.18 -16.49
N LEU A 40 -3.38 0.14 -15.50
CA LEU A 40 -4.82 -0.07 -15.60
C LEU A 40 -5.46 0.85 -16.66
N MET A 41 -5.03 2.12 -16.74
CA MET A 41 -5.45 3.02 -17.81
C MET A 41 -5.01 2.51 -19.19
N LEU A 42 -3.80 1.96 -19.29
CA LEU A 42 -3.29 1.38 -20.53
C LEU A 42 -4.11 0.18 -20.99
N VAL A 43 -4.59 -0.66 -20.05
CA VAL A 43 -5.47 -1.81 -20.33
C VAL A 43 -6.79 -1.37 -20.96
N VAL A 44 -7.34 -0.23 -20.55
CA VAL A 44 -8.58 0.33 -21.10
C VAL A 44 -8.40 0.81 -22.55
N LEU A 45 -7.22 1.34 -22.88
CA LEU A 45 -6.93 1.88 -24.22
C LEU A 45 -6.52 0.79 -25.23
N LEU A 46 -6.26 -0.43 -24.77
CA LEU A 46 -5.68 -1.48 -25.58
C LEU A 46 -6.75 -2.25 -26.37
N PRO A 47 -6.61 -2.43 -27.71
CA PRO A 47 -7.55 -3.20 -28.50
C PRO A 47 -7.50 -4.70 -28.17
N ARG A 48 -8.67 -5.35 -28.16
CA ARG A 48 -8.83 -6.77 -27.77
C ARG A 48 -8.14 -7.78 -28.68
N GLU A 49 -7.68 -7.35 -29.85
CA GLU A 49 -7.00 -8.20 -30.83
C GLU A 49 -5.68 -8.79 -30.31
N HIS A 50 -5.14 -8.25 -29.22
CA HIS A 50 -3.87 -8.68 -28.62
C HIS A 50 -4.02 -9.05 -27.13
N PRO A 51 -4.61 -10.21 -26.80
CA PRO A 51 -4.83 -10.65 -25.42
C PRO A 51 -3.52 -10.76 -24.61
N TYR A 52 -2.40 -11.08 -25.27
CA TYR A 52 -1.08 -11.17 -24.64
C TYR A 52 -0.65 -9.84 -24.00
N LEU A 53 -0.98 -8.70 -24.62
CA LEU A 53 -0.61 -7.38 -24.10
C LEU A 53 -1.41 -7.04 -22.83
N HIS A 54 -2.68 -7.42 -22.75
CA HIS A 54 -3.48 -7.27 -21.52
C HIS A 54 -2.88 -8.07 -20.36
N VAL A 55 -2.49 -9.32 -20.61
CA VAL A 55 -1.85 -10.18 -19.59
C VAL A 55 -0.54 -9.57 -19.10
N ILE A 56 0.28 -9.03 -20.01
CA ILE A 56 1.53 -8.35 -19.66
C ILE A 56 1.24 -7.13 -18.78
N CYS A 57 0.30 -6.26 -19.16
CA CYS A 57 -0.05 -5.07 -18.40
C CYS A 57 -0.58 -5.42 -16.99
N ILE A 58 -1.47 -6.40 -16.88
CA ILE A 58 -2.01 -6.89 -15.60
C ILE A 58 -0.89 -7.48 -14.72
N THR A 59 0.07 -8.18 -15.32
CA THR A 59 1.23 -8.74 -14.61
C THR A 59 2.12 -7.63 -14.05
N PHE A 60 2.42 -6.59 -14.84
CA PHE A 60 3.21 -5.43 -14.39
C PHE A 60 2.46 -4.62 -13.32
N TYR A 61 1.15 -4.47 -13.45
CA TYR A 61 0.28 -3.90 -12.43
C TYR A 61 0.45 -4.63 -11.09
N GLN A 62 0.29 -5.97 -11.07
CA GLN A 62 0.45 -6.77 -9.86
C GLN A 62 1.88 -6.74 -9.30
N ALA A 63 2.88 -6.71 -10.18
CA ALA A 63 4.28 -6.62 -9.78
C ALA A 63 4.59 -5.29 -9.07
N SER A 64 3.96 -4.20 -9.50
CA SER A 64 4.20 -2.86 -8.95
C SER A 64 3.75 -2.73 -7.50
N PHE A 65 2.74 -3.49 -7.05
CA PHE A 65 2.38 -3.55 -5.64
C PHE A 65 3.47 -4.15 -4.74
N GLY A 66 4.50 -4.78 -5.30
CA GLY A 66 5.66 -5.21 -4.55
C GLY A 66 6.45 -4.05 -3.92
N PHE A 67 6.36 -2.85 -4.49
CA PHE A 67 7.03 -1.65 -3.97
C PHE A 67 6.37 -1.07 -2.71
N ASN A 68 5.12 -1.45 -2.42
CA ASN A 68 4.39 -1.02 -1.22
C ASN A 68 5.13 -1.36 0.08
N CYS A 69 5.92 -2.44 0.08
CA CYS A 69 6.78 -2.84 1.19
C CYS A 69 7.78 -1.75 1.57
N GLY A 70 8.36 -1.05 0.58
CA GLY A 70 9.31 0.05 0.78
C GLY A 70 8.66 1.42 0.97
N GLY A 71 7.36 1.55 0.68
CA GLY A 71 6.56 2.77 0.86
C GLY A 71 5.77 2.75 2.16
N PHE A 72 4.45 2.57 2.08
CA PHE A 72 3.57 2.70 3.25
C PHE A 72 3.86 1.70 4.36
N TYR A 73 4.28 0.46 4.07
CA TYR A 73 4.58 -0.53 5.12
C TYR A 73 5.80 -0.12 5.94
N LYS A 74 6.87 0.34 5.28
CA LYS A 74 8.06 0.88 5.95
C LYS A 74 7.72 2.17 6.72
N GLY A 75 6.92 3.05 6.13
CA GLY A 75 6.45 4.27 6.81
C GLY A 75 5.63 3.96 8.07
N ALA A 76 4.68 3.02 7.99
CA ALA A 76 3.90 2.58 9.13
C ALA A 76 4.79 2.00 10.25
N ALA A 77 5.79 1.20 9.88
CA ALA A 77 6.76 0.66 10.84
C ALA A 77 7.57 1.77 11.52
N LEU A 78 8.01 2.79 10.79
CA LEU A 78 8.77 3.93 11.35
C LEU A 78 7.94 4.78 12.32
N ILE A 79 6.67 5.05 11.99
CA ILE A 79 5.77 5.85 12.84
C ILE A 79 5.44 5.13 14.15
N SER A 80 5.26 3.81 14.10
CA SER A 80 4.75 3.02 15.23
C SER A 80 5.84 2.29 16.04
N ARG A 81 7.07 2.19 15.51
CA ARG A 81 8.24 1.54 16.14
C ARG A 81 7.90 0.19 16.79
N GLN A 82 7.85 0.14 18.12
CA GLN A 82 7.56 -1.06 18.91
C GLN A 82 6.14 -1.62 18.70
N PHE A 83 5.18 -0.77 18.28
CA PHE A 83 3.81 -1.18 17.97
C PHE A 83 3.59 -1.51 16.48
N SER A 84 4.67 -1.60 15.69
CA SER A 84 4.59 -1.81 14.24
C SER A 84 3.90 -3.10 13.84
N HIS A 85 4.14 -4.20 14.54
CA HIS A 85 3.44 -5.46 14.26
C HIS A 85 1.92 -5.34 14.39
N PHE A 86 1.46 -4.61 15.40
CA PHE A 86 0.03 -4.36 15.63
C PHE A 86 -0.55 -3.49 14.51
N VAL A 87 0.05 -2.32 14.26
CA VAL A 87 -0.43 -1.36 13.23
C VAL A 87 -0.43 -1.98 11.83
N ILE A 88 0.64 -2.69 11.46
CA ILE A 88 0.74 -3.38 10.17
C ILE A 88 -0.32 -4.49 10.06
N GLY A 89 -0.63 -5.17 11.16
CA GLY A 89 -1.72 -6.14 11.25
C GLY A 89 -3.06 -5.55 10.85
N TYR A 90 -3.45 -4.40 11.42
CA TYR A 90 -4.69 -3.72 11.02
C TYR A 90 -4.69 -3.29 9.56
N ILE A 91 -3.57 -2.77 9.06
CA ILE A 91 -3.47 -2.40 7.65
C ILE A 91 -3.73 -3.62 6.75
N GLN A 92 -3.20 -4.79 7.11
CA GLN A 92 -3.42 -6.02 6.36
C GLN A 92 -4.87 -6.50 6.45
N LEU A 93 -5.53 -6.34 7.60
CA LEU A 93 -6.95 -6.65 7.76
C LEU A 93 -7.80 -5.79 6.83
N PHE A 94 -7.61 -4.48 6.81
CA PHE A 94 -8.34 -3.58 5.92
C PHE A 94 -8.06 -3.86 4.45
N LYS A 95 -6.82 -4.21 4.10
CA LYS A 95 -6.49 -4.60 2.74
C LYS A 95 -7.20 -5.90 2.35
N SER A 96 -7.21 -6.89 3.23
CA SER A 96 -7.91 -8.15 2.99
C SER A 96 -9.41 -7.95 2.86
N SER A 97 -10.03 -7.10 3.68
CA SER A 97 -11.46 -6.79 3.56
C SER A 97 -11.77 -6.10 2.23
N ALA A 98 -10.91 -5.19 1.77
CA ALA A 98 -11.10 -4.54 0.48
C ALA A 98 -11.04 -5.54 -0.68
N THR A 99 -10.07 -6.46 -0.68
CA THR A 99 -9.96 -7.52 -1.72
C THR A 99 -11.13 -8.51 -1.66
N LEU A 100 -11.72 -8.76 -0.49
CA LEU A 100 -12.94 -9.58 -0.38
C LEU A 100 -14.18 -8.88 -0.96
N LEU A 101 -14.24 -7.55 -0.90
CA LEU A 101 -15.34 -6.75 -1.47
C LEU A 101 -15.21 -6.56 -2.98
N GLU A 102 -14.00 -6.66 -3.53
CA GLU A 102 -13.71 -6.51 -4.95
C GLU A 102 -14.56 -7.41 -5.89
N PRO A 103 -14.72 -8.74 -5.66
CA PRO A 103 -15.59 -9.57 -6.50
C PRO A 103 -17.08 -9.20 -6.41
N VAL A 104 -17.54 -8.65 -5.28
CA VAL A 104 -18.91 -8.15 -5.14
C VAL A 104 -19.09 -6.90 -6.01
N LEU A 105 -18.14 -5.97 -5.95
CA LEU A 105 -18.14 -4.76 -6.76
C LEU A 105 -18.08 -5.10 -8.27
N PHE A 106 -17.25 -6.08 -8.65
CA PHE A 106 -17.18 -6.60 -10.01
C PHE A 106 -18.54 -7.15 -10.48
N SER A 107 -19.21 -7.94 -9.64
CA SER A 107 -20.50 -8.56 -9.99
C SER A 107 -21.64 -7.54 -10.13
N LEU A 108 -21.57 -6.41 -9.43
CA LEU A 108 -22.54 -5.32 -9.54
C LEU A 108 -22.31 -4.43 -10.77
N LEU A 109 -21.05 -4.17 -11.12
CA LEU A 109 -20.68 -3.28 -12.23
C LEU A 109 -20.64 -3.98 -13.59
N VAL A 110 -20.31 -5.28 -13.59
CA VAL A 110 -20.23 -6.12 -14.78
C VAL A 110 -21.41 -7.10 -14.75
N LEU A 111 -22.57 -6.60 -15.17
CA LEU A 111 -23.77 -7.41 -15.33
C LEU A 111 -23.59 -8.39 -16.51
N PRO A 112 -23.81 -9.70 -16.31
CA PRO A 112 -23.78 -10.66 -17.41
C PRO A 112 -25.00 -10.46 -18.30
N GLY A 113 -24.78 -10.03 -19.56
CA GLY A 113 -25.81 -10.04 -20.61
C GLY A 113 -26.28 -8.70 -21.18
N SER A 114 -25.65 -7.56 -20.83
CA SER A 114 -25.92 -6.28 -21.49
C SER A 114 -25.10 -6.11 -22.78
N GLU A 115 -25.69 -5.51 -23.81
CA GLU A 115 -25.05 -5.18 -25.09
C GLU A 115 -23.82 -4.25 -24.91
N ASP A 116 -23.74 -3.54 -23.77
CA ASP A 116 -22.66 -2.62 -23.37
C ASP A 116 -21.58 -3.26 -22.47
N SER A 117 -21.29 -4.56 -22.64
CA SER A 117 -20.29 -5.26 -21.82
C SER A 117 -18.94 -4.53 -21.77
N GLU A 118 -18.54 -3.88 -22.86
CA GLU A 118 -17.27 -3.14 -22.95
C GLU A 118 -17.20 -1.90 -22.04
N LEU A 119 -18.31 -1.18 -21.87
CA LEU A 119 -18.39 -0.02 -20.99
C LEU A 119 -18.31 -0.44 -19.52
N SER A 120 -18.86 -1.60 -19.16
CA SER A 120 -18.79 -2.15 -17.79
C SER A 120 -17.35 -2.48 -17.38
N TRP A 121 -16.56 -3.13 -18.24
CA TRP A 121 -15.14 -3.44 -17.96
C TRP A 121 -14.28 -2.18 -17.88
N THR A 122 -14.50 -1.23 -18.79
CA THR A 122 -13.81 0.05 -18.80
C THR A 122 -14.07 0.83 -17.51
N SER A 123 -15.33 0.91 -17.08
CA SER A 123 -15.72 1.55 -15.83
C SER A 123 -15.06 0.90 -14.62
N TYR A 124 -15.01 -0.44 -14.57
CA TYR A 124 -14.34 -1.18 -13.48
C TYR A 124 -12.85 -0.81 -13.34
N PHE A 125 -12.10 -0.84 -14.44
CA PHE A 125 -10.67 -0.52 -14.43
C PHE A 125 -10.41 0.96 -14.14
N LEU A 126 -11.26 1.86 -14.65
CA LEU A 126 -11.17 3.29 -14.36
C LEU A 126 -11.43 3.62 -12.88
N ILE A 127 -12.47 3.01 -12.28
CA ILE A 127 -12.76 3.16 -10.86
C ILE A 127 -11.55 2.70 -10.03
N HIS A 128 -10.96 1.55 -10.35
CA HIS A 128 -9.75 1.06 -9.68
C HIS A 128 -8.56 2.01 -9.83
N ALA A 129 -8.30 2.51 -11.04
CA ALA A 129 -7.22 3.47 -11.29
C ALA A 129 -7.42 4.79 -10.52
N LEU A 130 -8.67 5.26 -10.45
CA LEU A 130 -9.03 6.45 -9.67
C LEU A 130 -8.81 6.22 -8.18
N THR A 131 -9.27 5.10 -7.62
CA THR A 131 -9.07 4.76 -6.20
C THR A 131 -7.58 4.72 -5.83
N LEU A 132 -6.73 4.12 -6.69
CA LEU A 132 -5.27 4.11 -6.48
C LEU A 132 -4.68 5.52 -6.49
N THR A 133 -5.13 6.39 -7.39
CA THR A 133 -4.67 7.79 -7.49
C THR A 133 -5.09 8.62 -6.28
N VAL A 134 -6.33 8.46 -5.81
CA VAL A 134 -6.83 9.12 -4.61
C VAL A 134 -6.06 8.64 -3.38
N ALA A 135 -5.87 7.32 -3.23
CA ALA A 135 -5.09 6.76 -2.12
C ALA A 135 -3.64 7.28 -2.11
N ASN A 136 -3.01 7.41 -3.28
CA ASN A 136 -1.69 8.01 -3.39
C ASN A 136 -1.69 9.49 -2.96
N THR A 137 -2.68 10.27 -3.41
CA THR A 137 -2.82 11.67 -3.03
C THR A 137 -2.95 11.83 -1.52
N VAL A 138 -3.84 11.05 -0.89
CA VAL A 138 -4.03 11.04 0.57
C VAL A 138 -2.72 10.68 1.28
N TYR A 139 -2.01 9.66 0.81
CA TYR A 139 -0.73 9.26 1.40
C TYR A 139 0.31 10.37 1.29
N VAL A 140 0.44 11.01 0.13
CA VAL A 140 1.41 12.08 -0.12
C VAL A 140 1.16 13.29 0.79
N LEU A 141 -0.11 13.59 1.11
CA LEU A 141 -0.50 14.67 2.01
C LEU A 141 -0.29 14.32 3.49
N LEU A 142 -0.60 13.08 3.90
CA LEU A 142 -0.60 12.66 5.30
C LEU A 142 0.70 11.98 5.75
N ALA A 143 1.62 11.63 4.83
CA ALA A 143 2.82 10.89 5.14
C ALA A 143 3.71 11.60 6.17
N ARG A 144 3.90 10.94 7.32
CA ARG A 144 4.85 11.33 8.36
C ARG A 144 5.96 10.28 8.48
N SER A 145 7.17 10.72 8.83
CA SER A 145 8.32 9.84 9.08
C SER A 145 8.76 9.86 10.54
N GLU A 146 8.21 10.78 11.34
CA GLU A 146 8.50 10.92 12.75
C GLU A 146 7.68 9.92 13.57
N PRO A 147 8.19 9.46 14.72
CA PRO A 147 7.43 8.59 15.62
C PRO A 147 6.16 9.30 16.08
N ALA A 148 5.08 8.54 16.24
CA ALA A 148 3.84 9.08 16.79
C ALA A 148 3.94 9.35 18.30
N ASP A 149 3.13 10.29 18.80
CA ASP A 149 3.17 10.74 20.20
C ASP A 149 2.95 9.58 21.20
N PHE A 150 2.12 8.59 20.86
CA PHE A 150 1.91 7.41 21.70
C PHE A 150 3.17 6.55 21.87
N VAL A 151 4.08 6.58 20.89
CA VAL A 151 5.38 5.89 20.97
C VAL A 151 6.30 6.65 21.91
N LEU A 152 6.38 7.97 21.75
CA LEU A 152 7.21 8.82 22.60
C LEU A 152 6.77 8.76 24.07
N ASN A 153 5.47 8.79 24.32
CA ASN A 153 4.91 8.67 25.67
C ASN A 153 5.20 7.29 26.29
N ALA A 154 5.14 6.22 25.51
CA ALA A 154 5.50 4.89 25.98
C ALA A 154 7.00 4.76 26.30
N GLU A 155 7.87 5.35 25.48
CA GLU A 155 9.32 5.43 25.75
C GLU A 155 9.60 6.23 27.04
N LEU A 156 8.88 7.33 27.28
CA LEU A 156 9.01 8.14 28.50
C LEU A 156 8.58 7.39 29.76
N GLU A 157 7.48 6.63 29.71
CA GLU A 157 7.04 5.79 30.84
C GLU A 157 8.05 4.67 31.15
N LEU A 158 8.64 4.04 30.13
CA LEU A 158 9.69 3.03 30.33
C LEU A 158 11.01 3.63 30.86
N SER A 159 11.28 4.90 30.58
CA SER A 159 12.47 5.59 31.09
C SER A 159 12.34 6.06 32.54
N LYS A 160 11.13 6.05 33.13
CA LYS A 160 10.99 6.38 34.55
C LYS A 160 11.74 5.35 35.40
N PRO A 161 12.54 5.77 36.38
CA PRO A 161 13.20 4.84 37.28
C PRO A 161 12.14 3.98 37.98
N GLN A 162 12.28 2.66 37.87
CA GLN A 162 11.48 1.73 38.64
C GLN A 162 11.78 1.99 40.12
N LEU A 163 10.80 2.54 40.86
CA LEU A 163 10.89 2.60 42.31
C LEU A 163 11.13 1.17 42.81
N PRO A 164 12.13 0.93 43.67
CA PRO A 164 12.39 -0.40 44.20
C PRO A 164 11.09 -0.91 44.81
N CYS A 165 10.67 -2.09 44.36
CA CYS A 165 9.51 -2.79 44.87
C CYS A 165 9.64 -2.83 46.39
N GLU A 166 8.77 -2.12 47.10
CA GLU A 166 8.71 -2.17 48.55
C GLU A 166 8.33 -3.62 48.89
N THR A 167 9.34 -4.43 49.22
CA THR A 167 9.15 -5.72 49.86
C THR A 167 8.53 -5.44 51.23
N SER A 168 7.20 -5.36 51.29
CA SER A 168 6.47 -5.40 52.54
C SER A 168 6.52 -6.84 53.07
N ILE A 169 7.62 -7.16 53.76
CA ILE A 169 7.61 -8.19 54.79
C ILE A 169 6.83 -7.58 55.96
N ASN A 170 5.60 -8.06 56.17
CA ASN A 170 4.95 -8.23 57.47
C ASN A 170 3.67 -9.07 57.29
#